data_AF-A0A1F6M246-F1
#
_entry.id   AF-A0A1F6M246-F1
#
_cell.length_a   1.000
_cell.length_b   1.000
_cell.length_c   1.000
_cell.angle_alpha   90.00
_cell.angle_beta   90.00
_cell.angle_gamma   90.00
#
_symmetry.space_group_name_H-M   'P 1'
#
loop_
_entity.id
_entity.type
_entity.pdbx_description
1 polymer ?
#
loop_
_entity_poly.entity_id
_entity_poly.type
_entity_poly.pdbx_seq_one_letter_code
_entity_poly.pdbx_strand_id
1 'polypeptide(L)'
;MGNPRFSHVKKALLTHIQSVFDEAEELLAMQHQEKYTLLEDAFENATDVDELRVAFEQWYSDHAEDLQLEHEVGELWEAAVGMIEDADKEGDEDDEDEDEDEDDKKGDEYEEHHAKEDDDDYGADPRER
;
A
#
# COMPACT_ATOMS: atom_id res chain seq x y z
N MET A 1 -27.37 -38.49 8.06
CA MET A 1 -26.68 -37.67 9.08
C MET A 1 -25.20 -38.00 9.03
N GLY A 2 -24.33 -37.00 8.86
CA GLY A 2 -22.88 -37.22 8.81
C GLY A 2 -22.31 -37.68 10.16
N ASN A 3 -21.22 -38.46 10.14
CA ASN A 3 -20.56 -38.95 11.35
C ASN A 3 -19.98 -37.76 12.15
N PRO A 4 -20.45 -37.47 13.38
CA PRO A 4 -19.98 -36.31 14.15
C PRO A 4 -18.47 -36.32 14.41
N ARG A 5 -17.88 -37.51 14.57
CA ARG A 5 -16.43 -37.67 14.75
C ARG A 5 -15.66 -37.23 13.51
N PHE A 6 -16.17 -37.57 12.33
CA PHE A 6 -15.56 -37.15 11.07
C PHE A 6 -15.54 -35.62 10.95
N SER A 7 -16.66 -34.95 11.26
CA SER A 7 -16.73 -33.49 11.22
C SER A 7 -15.77 -32.83 12.22
N HIS A 8 -15.62 -33.37 13.43
CA HIS A 8 -14.67 -32.83 14.42
C HIS A 8 -13.21 -33.00 13.97
N VAL A 9 -12.84 -34.18 13.47
CA VAL A 9 -11.48 -34.43 12.97
C VAL A 9 -11.17 -33.55 11.76
N LYS A 10 -12.12 -33.41 10.81
CA LYS A 10 -11.97 -32.50 9.68
C LYS A 10 -11.73 -31.07 10.14
N LYS A 11 -12.55 -30.57 11.08
CA LYS A 11 -12.39 -29.21 11.62
C LYS A 11 -11.03 -29.03 12.28
N ALA A 12 -10.62 -29.97 13.13
CA ALA A 12 -9.33 -29.92 13.80
C ALA A 12 -8.16 -29.89 12.82
N LEU A 13 -8.19 -30.73 11.77
CA LEU A 13 -7.15 -30.74 10.73
C LEU A 13 -7.12 -29.43 9.95
N LEU A 14 -8.28 -28.91 9.52
CA LEU A 14 -8.33 -27.64 8.79
C LEU A 14 -7.81 -26.46 9.62
N THR A 15 -8.23 -26.38 10.89
CA THR A 15 -7.72 -25.36 11.81
C THR A 15 -6.22 -25.49 12.03
N HIS A 16 -5.71 -26.72 12.16
CA HIS A 16 -4.27 -26.92 12.34
C HIS A 16 -3.46 -26.52 11.09
N ILE A 17 -3.90 -26.92 9.90
CA ILE A 17 -3.22 -26.52 8.65
C ILE A 17 -3.28 -25.01 8.45
N GLN A 18 -4.39 -24.37 8.81
CA GLN A 18 -4.49 -22.91 8.77
C GLN A 18 -3.45 -22.25 9.70
N SER A 19 -3.32 -22.72 10.94
CA SER A 19 -2.27 -22.25 11.87
C SER A 19 -0.86 -22.38 11.29
N VAL A 20 -0.58 -23.49 10.60
CA VAL A 20 0.73 -23.72 9.98
C VAL A 20 0.98 -22.74 8.83
N PHE A 21 -0.04 -22.39 8.06
CA PHE A 21 0.08 -21.36 7.02
C PHE A 21 0.30 -19.98 7.62
N ASP A 22 -0.45 -19.62 8.66
CA ASP A 22 -0.29 -18.34 9.36
C ASP A 22 1.14 -18.19 9.93
N GLU A 23 1.68 -19.25 10.54
CA GLU A 23 3.06 -19.28 11.04
C GLU A 23 4.11 -19.15 9.92
N ALA A 24 3.87 -19.79 8.77
CA ALA A 24 4.77 -19.71 7.62
C ALA A 24 4.75 -18.32 6.97
N GLU A 25 3.58 -17.69 6.90
CA GLU A 25 3.42 -16.32 6.40
C GLU A 25 4.10 -15.29 7.30
N GLU A 26 3.97 -15.44 8.63
CA GLU A 26 4.66 -14.58 9.59
C GLU A 26 6.19 -14.68 9.44
N LEU A 27 6.71 -15.90 9.31
CA LEU A 27 8.14 -16.13 9.10
C LEU A 27 8.62 -15.53 7.77
N LEU A 28 7.85 -15.69 6.69
CA LEU A 28 8.18 -15.10 5.39
C LEU A 28 8.20 -13.57 5.46
N ALA A 29 7.20 -12.97 6.13
CA ALA A 29 7.12 -11.52 6.32
C ALA A 29 8.34 -10.98 7.08
N MET A 30 8.76 -11.66 8.15
CA MET A 30 9.96 -11.30 8.90
C MET A 30 11.23 -11.37 8.04
N GLN A 31 11.37 -12.42 7.22
CA GLN A 31 12.51 -12.56 6.32
C GLN A 31 12.55 -11.47 5.24
N HIS A 32 11.40 -11.11 4.68
CA HIS A 32 11.31 -10.00 3.72
C HIS A 32 11.70 -8.67 4.37
N GLN A 33 11.25 -8.43 5.60
CA GLN A 33 11.61 -7.23 6.34
C GLN A 33 13.11 -7.17 6.65
N GLU A 34 13.73 -8.28 7.06
CA GLU A 34 15.18 -8.36 7.28
C GLU A 34 15.96 -8.05 6.00
N LYS A 35 15.60 -8.69 4.88
CA LYS A 35 16.24 -8.44 3.58
C LYS A 35 16.10 -6.98 3.15
N TYR A 36 14.92 -6.38 3.36
CA TYR A 36 14.68 -4.97 3.08
C TYR A 36 15.59 -4.07 3.93
N THR A 37 15.72 -4.33 5.24
CA THR A 37 16.64 -3.57 6.10
C THR A 37 18.10 -3.70 5.65
N LEU A 38 18.53 -4.87 5.16
CA LEU A 38 19.87 -5.05 4.59
C LEU A 38 20.06 -4.23 3.31
N LEU A 39 19.02 -4.08 2.49
CA LEU A 39 19.06 -3.23 1.31
C LEU A 39 19.19 -1.76 1.69
N GLU A 40 18.43 -1.30 2.68
CA GLU A 40 18.52 0.06 3.20
C GLU A 40 19.95 0.37 3.69
N ASP A 41 20.55 -0.52 4.48
CA ASP A 41 21.94 -0.38 4.94
C ASP A 41 22.94 -0.36 3.77
N ALA A 42 22.73 -1.19 2.74
CA ALA A 42 23.56 -1.15 1.54
C ALA A 42 23.46 0.19 0.80
N PHE A 43 22.27 0.80 0.76
CA PHE A 43 22.04 2.10 0.14
C PHE A 43 22.58 3.27 0.97
N GLU A 44 22.56 3.19 2.30
CA GLU A 44 23.17 4.21 3.17
C GLU A 44 24.68 4.40 2.92
N ASN A 45 25.34 3.37 2.39
CA ASN A 45 26.75 3.39 2.06
C ASN A 45 27.06 3.89 0.63
N ALA A 46 26.05 4.00 -0.24
CA ALA A 46 26.22 4.47 -1.61
C ALA A 46 26.20 6.01 -1.67
N THR A 47 27.07 6.60 -2.50
CA THR A 47 27.22 8.06 -2.62
C THR A 47 26.70 8.64 -3.93
N ASP A 48 26.46 7.79 -4.93
CA ASP A 48 25.90 8.16 -6.22
C ASP A 48 24.99 7.05 -6.80
N VAL A 49 24.36 7.35 -7.95
CA VAL A 49 23.41 6.44 -8.61
C VAL A 49 24.06 5.17 -9.14
N ASP A 50 25.31 5.24 -9.60
CA ASP A 50 26.04 4.07 -10.09
C ASP A 50 26.40 3.15 -8.91
N GLU A 51 26.79 3.71 -7.77
CA GLU A 51 27.01 2.97 -6.52
C GLU A 51 25.71 2.35 -5.98
N LEU A 52 24.57 3.06 -6.03
CA LEU A 52 23.26 2.52 -5.66
C LEU A 52 22.87 1.33 -6.54
N ARG A 53 23.12 1.43 -7.85
CA ARG A 53 22.88 0.34 -8.79
C ARG A 53 23.72 -0.88 -8.44
N VAL A 54 25.02 -0.69 -8.20
CA VAL A 54 25.92 -1.78 -7.82
C VAL A 54 25.48 -2.42 -6.49
N ALA A 55 25.13 -1.62 -5.50
CA ALA A 55 24.64 -2.10 -4.21
C ALA A 55 23.34 -2.92 -4.36
N PHE A 56 22.40 -2.45 -5.18
CA PHE A 56 21.16 -3.18 -5.48
C PHE A 56 21.44 -4.50 -6.21
N GLU A 57 22.30 -4.48 -7.24
CA GLU A 57 22.65 -5.67 -8.00
C GLU A 57 23.34 -6.74 -7.14
N GLN A 58 24.22 -6.33 -6.23
CA GLN A 58 24.89 -7.22 -5.28
C GLN A 58 23.88 -7.81 -4.29
N TRP A 59 23.08 -6.97 -3.64
CA TRP A 59 22.04 -7.43 -2.71
C TRP A 59 21.05 -8.37 -3.40
N TYR A 60 20.61 -8.05 -4.62
CA TYR A 60 19.69 -8.91 -5.36
C TYR A 60 20.32 -10.26 -5.66
N SER A 61 21.57 -10.29 -6.11
CA SER A 61 22.29 -11.55 -6.38
C SER A 61 22.42 -12.42 -5.13
N ASP A 62 22.66 -11.81 -3.97
CA ASP A 62 22.84 -12.52 -2.70
C ASP A 62 21.52 -13.09 -2.15
N HIS A 63 20.37 -12.55 -2.59
CA HIS A 63 19.04 -12.90 -2.06
C HIS A 63 18.05 -13.43 -3.11
N ALA A 64 18.43 -13.53 -4.38
CA ALA A 64 17.54 -13.85 -5.50
C ALA A 64 16.75 -15.16 -5.29
N GLU A 65 17.41 -16.20 -4.78
CA GLU A 65 16.78 -17.52 -4.55
C GLU A 65 15.66 -17.43 -3.49
N ASP A 66 15.83 -16.56 -2.49
CA ASP A 66 14.91 -16.42 -1.37
C ASP A 66 13.85 -15.34 -1.59
N LEU A 67 14.02 -14.45 -2.57
CA LEU A 67 13.06 -13.40 -2.91
C LEU A 67 11.92 -13.93 -3.80
N GLN A 68 12.18 -14.99 -4.57
CA GLN A 68 11.20 -15.63 -5.46
C GLN A 68 10.49 -14.63 -6.40
N LEU A 69 11.20 -13.58 -6.82
CA LEU A 69 10.67 -12.57 -7.73
C LEU A 69 10.67 -13.12 -9.16
N GLU A 70 9.63 -12.78 -9.92
CA GLU A 70 9.49 -13.17 -11.33
C GLU A 70 10.31 -12.27 -12.28
N HIS A 71 10.87 -11.19 -11.77
CA HIS A 71 11.58 -10.16 -12.52
C HIS A 71 13.08 -10.28 -12.36
N GLU A 72 13.82 -9.97 -13.41
CA GLU A 72 15.28 -9.86 -13.32
C GLU A 72 15.68 -8.53 -12.66
N VAL A 73 16.88 -8.48 -12.06
CA VAL A 73 17.38 -7.29 -11.36
C VAL A 73 17.40 -6.04 -12.23
N GLY A 74 17.73 -6.18 -13.52
CA GLY A 74 17.72 -5.08 -14.48
C GLY A 74 16.31 -4.53 -14.72
N GLU A 75 15.30 -5.40 -14.81
CA GLU A 75 13.90 -5.01 -14.99
C GLU A 75 13.39 -4.24 -13.77
N LEU A 76 13.73 -4.69 -12.56
CA LEU A 76 13.36 -4.00 -11.32
C LEU A 76 14.01 -2.62 -11.22
N TRP A 77 15.28 -2.52 -11.60
CA TRP A 77 15.99 -1.24 -11.63
C TRP A 77 15.37 -0.27 -12.64
N GLU A 78 15.15 -0.72 -13.88
CA GLU A 78 14.54 0.08 -14.93
C GLU A 78 13.12 0.54 -14.56
N ALA A 79 12.33 -0.36 -13.95
CA ALA A 79 11.00 -0.01 -13.46
C ALA A 79 11.05 1.08 -12.36
N ALA A 80 11.99 0.96 -11.41
CA ALA A 80 12.12 1.94 -10.33
C ALA A 80 12.58 3.31 -10.84
N VAL A 81 13.60 3.36 -11.70
CA VAL A 81 14.12 4.62 -12.25
C VAL A 81 13.16 5.24 -13.26
N GLY A 82 12.48 4.42 -14.07
CA GLY A 82 11.50 4.90 -15.05
C GLY A 82 10.32 5.64 -14.41
N MET A 83 9.91 5.27 -13.19
CA MET A 83 8.87 6.00 -12.45
C MET A 83 9.28 7.44 -12.09
N ILE A 84 10.57 7.72 -11.96
CA ILE A 84 11.08 9.07 -11.65
C ILE A 84 10.99 9.95 -12.90
N GLU A 85 11.38 9.42 -14.06
CA GLU A 85 11.36 10.17 -15.33
C GLU A 85 9.95 10.55 -15.79
N ASP A 86 8.92 9.82 -15.34
CA ASP A 86 7.52 10.18 -15.61
C ASP A 86 6.98 11.17 -14.57
N ALA A 87 7.45 11.12 -13.32
CA ALA A 87 7.11 12.11 -12.30
C ALA A 87 7.67 13.51 -12.61
N ASP A 88 8.85 13.60 -13.23
CA ASP A 88 9.46 14.87 -13.63
C ASP A 88 8.80 15.52 -14.87
N LYS A 89 8.00 14.77 -15.65
CA LYS A 89 7.32 15.28 -16.85
C LYS A 89 5.95 15.92 -16.58
N GLU A 90 5.32 15.66 -15.43
CA GLU A 90 4.02 16.24 -15.07
C GLU A 90 4.12 17.67 -14.46
N GLY A 91 5.32 18.28 -14.47
CA GLY A 91 5.55 19.62 -13.93
C GLY A 91 5.67 20.77 -14.94
N ASP A 92 5.53 20.49 -16.24
CA ASP A 92 5.75 21.46 -17.34
C ASP A 92 4.53 21.56 -18.27
N GLU A 93 3.33 21.72 -17.70
CA GLU A 93 2.23 22.37 -18.40
C GLU A 93 2.30 23.86 -18.08
N ASP A 94 3.12 24.55 -18.89
CA ASP A 94 3.17 26.00 -19.06
C ASP A 94 1.80 26.45 -19.63
N ASP A 95 0.78 26.50 -18.77
CA ASP A 95 -0.53 27.07 -19.04
C ASP A 95 -0.38 28.61 -18.95
N GLU A 96 0.30 29.19 -19.94
CA GLU A 96 0.25 30.64 -20.18
C GLU A 96 -1.12 31.00 -20.76
N ASP A 97 -1.92 31.65 -19.90
CA ASP A 97 -3.19 32.35 -20.11
C ASP A 97 -3.48 32.85 -21.55
N GLU A 98 -4.68 32.52 -22.05
CA GLU A 98 -5.45 33.45 -22.89
C GLU A 98 -6.82 33.70 -22.23
N ASP A 99 -6.86 34.78 -21.43
CA ASP A 99 -8.08 35.52 -21.07
C ASP A 99 -8.78 36.03 -22.35
N GLU A 100 -10.03 35.63 -22.62
CA GLU A 100 -11.01 36.47 -23.33
C GLU A 100 -12.43 36.28 -22.78
N ASP A 101 -12.75 37.17 -21.83
CA ASP A 101 -13.97 37.97 -21.71
C ASP A 101 -15.38 37.37 -21.45
N GLU A 102 -16.05 38.12 -20.56
CA GLU A 102 -17.36 37.99 -19.94
C GLU A 102 -18.54 37.99 -20.92
N ASP A 103 -19.60 37.20 -20.66
CA ASP A 103 -20.96 37.74 -20.81
C ASP A 103 -22.03 37.04 -19.93
N ASP A 104 -22.92 37.91 -19.45
CA ASP A 104 -23.97 37.85 -18.46
C ASP A 104 -25.16 36.92 -18.85
N LYS A 105 -25.72 36.15 -17.89
CA LYS A 105 -27.16 36.22 -17.53
C LYS A 105 -27.66 35.26 -16.43
N LYS A 106 -28.13 35.93 -15.38
CA LYS A 106 -29.27 35.68 -14.45
C LYS A 106 -30.23 34.51 -14.69
N GLY A 107 -30.67 33.96 -13.56
CA GLY A 107 -32.01 33.41 -13.30
C GLY A 107 -31.98 31.90 -13.02
N ASP A 108 -32.58 31.32 -11.99
CA ASP A 108 -33.63 31.78 -11.09
C ASP A 108 -33.59 30.92 -9.81
N GLU A 109 -34.07 31.51 -8.71
CA GLU A 109 -34.30 30.87 -7.43
C GLU A 109 -35.38 29.77 -7.54
N TYR A 110 -35.23 28.68 -6.78
CA TYR A 110 -36.40 28.01 -6.22
C TYR A 110 -36.12 27.49 -4.81
N GLU A 111 -37.12 27.74 -3.97
CA GLU A 111 -37.20 27.63 -2.53
C GLU A 111 -37.15 26.19 -2.00
N GLU A 112 -36.49 26.07 -0.85
CA GLU A 112 -36.95 25.45 0.40
C GLU A 112 -37.96 24.28 0.32
N HIS A 113 -37.53 23.11 0.82
CA HIS A 113 -38.41 22.30 1.66
C HIS A 113 -37.69 21.80 2.91
N HIS A 114 -38.11 22.43 3.99
CA HIS A 114 -37.85 22.17 5.39
C HIS A 114 -38.39 20.79 5.83
N ALA A 115 -37.57 20.00 6.53
CA ALA A 115 -38.05 19.01 7.50
C ALA A 115 -37.00 18.85 8.61
N LYS A 116 -37.23 19.58 9.70
CA LYS A 116 -36.61 19.35 11.01
C LYS A 116 -37.43 18.29 11.74
N GLU A 117 -36.75 17.37 12.39
CA GLU A 117 -37.12 16.74 13.67
C GLU A 117 -35.76 16.58 14.40
N ASP A 118 -35.38 17.52 15.27
CA ASP A 118 -35.60 17.54 16.73
C ASP A 118 -35.11 16.22 17.39
N ASP A 119 -33.91 16.19 17.97
CA ASP A 119 -33.56 16.50 19.38
C ASP A 119 -34.03 15.43 20.38
N ASP A 120 -33.06 14.77 21.03
CA ASP A 120 -33.08 14.15 22.37
C ASP A 120 -31.67 13.54 22.58
N ASP A 121 -30.70 14.19 23.22
CA ASP A 121 -30.53 14.50 24.65
C ASP A 121 -30.42 13.26 25.58
N TYR A 122 -29.49 13.35 26.54
CA TYR A 122 -29.07 12.41 27.60
C TYR A 122 -28.16 11.23 27.18
N GLY A 123 -26.94 11.05 27.72
CA GLY A 123 -26.24 11.75 28.78
C GLY A 123 -24.90 11.05 29.09
N ALA A 124 -23.94 11.83 29.58
CA ALA A 124 -22.68 11.35 30.12
C ALA A 124 -22.90 10.38 31.30
N ASP A 125 -22.17 9.27 31.33
CA ASP A 125 -21.86 8.56 32.57
C ASP A 125 -20.36 8.60 32.84
N PRO A 126 -19.89 9.43 33.80
CA PRO A 126 -18.54 9.40 34.31
C PRO A 126 -18.54 8.88 35.76
N ARG A 127 -18.83 7.60 35.99
CA ARG A 127 -18.55 6.86 37.23
C ARG A 127 -18.28 5.39 36.83
N GLU A 128 -17.18 4.75 37.20
CA GLU A 128 -16.65 4.54 38.56
C GLU A 128 -15.10 4.57 38.46
N ARG A 129 -14.43 5.55 39.08
CA ARG A 129 -13.85 5.49 40.44
C ARG A 129 -12.91 4.32 40.69
#